data_AF-A0A357LQP3-F1
#
_entry.id   AF-A0A357LQP3-F1
#
_cell.length_a   1.000
_cell.length_b   1.000
_cell.length_c   1.000
_cell.angle_alpha   90.00
_cell.angle_beta   90.00
_cell.angle_gamma   90.00
#
_symmetry.space_group_name_H-M   'P 1'
#
loop_
_entity.id
_entity.type
_entity.pdbx_description
1 polymer ?
#
loop_
_entity_poly.entity_id
_entity_poly.type
_entity_poly.pdbx_seq_one_letter_code
_entity_poly.pdbx_strand_id
1 'polypeptide(L)'
;MRSSDTITTGSNARLRIRFLDESTLTVGENAQILIDEMVYELAGRTPESGKQAIKFVSGVFSYVSGKIGKSVRTNVALNTPVATIGIRGTRVVGGELTIGMAPGNPHYGFQIREGAVEIITPQGLVILD
;
A
#
# COMPACT_ATOMS: atom_id res chain seq x y z
N MET A 1 -14.10 8.06 0.18
CA MET A 1 -13.86 6.75 -0.44
C MET A 1 -14.62 5.70 0.32
N ARG A 2 -15.17 4.72 -0.39
CA ARG A 2 -15.74 3.50 0.15
C ARG A 2 -14.90 2.31 -0.31
N SER A 3 -15.10 1.15 0.31
CA SER A 3 -14.60 -0.11 -0.26
C SER A 3 -15.14 -0.27 -1.69
N SER A 4 -14.34 -0.88 -2.56
CA SER A 4 -14.55 -1.06 -4.00
C SER A 4 -14.37 0.19 -4.87
N ASP A 5 -13.91 1.33 -4.32
CA ASP A 5 -13.55 2.48 -5.15
C ASP A 5 -12.31 2.17 -6.01
N THR A 6 -12.40 2.45 -7.30
CA THR A 6 -11.25 2.42 -8.23
C THR A 6 -10.76 3.82 -8.50
N ILE A 7 -9.45 4.01 -8.39
CA ILE A 7 -8.77 5.28 -8.63
C ILE A 7 -7.81 5.09 -9.79
N THR A 8 -7.88 6.00 -10.76
CA THR A 8 -6.96 6.05 -11.90
C THR A 8 -6.32 7.42 -12.02
N THR A 9 -5.06 7.46 -12.46
CA THR A 9 -4.35 8.68 -12.81
C THR A 9 -3.97 8.66 -14.29
N GLY A 10 -4.12 9.79 -14.98
CA GLY A 10 -3.69 9.94 -16.36
C GLY A 10 -2.19 10.26 -16.49
N SER A 11 -1.75 10.49 -17.73
CA SER A 11 -0.39 10.96 -18.01
C SER A 11 -0.11 12.31 -17.34
N ASN A 12 1.11 12.47 -16.79
CA ASN A 12 1.54 13.64 -16.02
C ASN A 12 0.67 13.98 -14.80
N ALA A 13 -0.20 13.07 -14.37
CA ALA A 13 -1.04 13.28 -13.20
C ALA A 13 -0.38 12.73 -11.93
N ARG A 14 -0.70 13.35 -10.81
CA ARG A 14 -0.37 12.84 -9.48
C ARG A 14 -1.56 13.04 -8.57
N LEU A 15 -1.89 12.02 -7.79
CA LEU A 15 -2.94 12.09 -6.78
C LEU A 15 -2.34 11.86 -5.40
N ARG A 16 -2.80 12.63 -4.41
CA ARG A 16 -2.53 12.36 -3.00
C ARG A 16 -3.84 12.19 -2.26
N ILE A 17 -3.92 11.08 -1.52
CA ILE A 17 -5.05 10.72 -0.66
C ILE A 17 -4.53 10.75 0.78
N ARG A 18 -5.30 11.39 1.66
CA ARG A 18 -5.09 11.31 3.10
C ARG A 18 -6.29 10.58 3.72
N PHE A 19 -6.01 9.50 4.44
CA PHE A 19 -7.02 8.69 5.11
C PHE A 19 -7.34 9.24 6.51
N LEU A 20 -8.38 8.69 7.14
CA LEU A 20 -8.83 9.11 8.48
C LEU A 20 -7.82 8.79 9.59
N ASP A 21 -6.99 7.75 9.41
CA ASP A 21 -5.91 7.41 10.34
C ASP A 21 -4.66 8.30 10.15
N GLU A 22 -4.74 9.33 9.30
CA GLU A 22 -3.67 10.24 8.89
C GLU A 22 -2.60 9.59 7.99
N SER A 23 -2.77 8.34 7.57
CA SER A 23 -1.92 7.77 6.53
C SER A 23 -2.09 8.52 5.22
N THR A 24 -1.01 8.56 4.42
CA THR A 24 -1.05 9.18 3.10
C THR A 24 -0.63 8.21 2.03
N LEU A 25 -1.42 8.18 0.95
CA LEU A 25 -1.09 7.49 -0.29
C LEU A 25 -0.89 8.53 -1.39
N THR A 26 0.29 8.56 -1.99
CA THR A 26 0.57 9.33 -3.20
C THR A 26 0.75 8.39 -4.37
N VAL A 27 0.17 8.74 -5.50
CA VAL A 27 0.10 7.90 -6.71
C VAL A 27 0.66 8.69 -7.88
N GLY A 28 1.56 8.06 -8.64
CA GLY A 28 2.15 8.62 -9.85
C GLY A 28 1.18 8.63 -11.03
N GLU A 29 1.71 8.93 -12.21
CA GLU A 29 0.95 8.90 -13.46
C GLU A 29 0.62 7.46 -13.91
N ASN A 30 -0.39 7.33 -14.76
CA ASN A 30 -0.79 6.07 -15.40
C ASN A 30 -1.00 4.90 -14.43
N ALA A 31 -1.48 5.18 -13.22
CA ALA A 31 -1.65 4.21 -12.17
C ALA A 31 -3.11 3.79 -12.04
N GLN A 32 -3.31 2.55 -11.59
CA GLN A 32 -4.62 2.04 -11.20
C GLN A 32 -4.55 1.42 -9.80
N ILE A 33 -5.48 1.83 -8.95
CA ILE A 33 -5.57 1.40 -7.56
C ILE A 33 -7.01 1.03 -7.26
N LEU A 34 -7.19 -0.10 -6.59
CA LEU A 34 -8.44 -0.53 -6.03
C LEU A 34 -8.37 -0.40 -4.50
N ILE A 35 -9.35 0.26 -3.92
CA ILE A 35 -9.53 0.28 -2.47
C ILE A 35 -10.37 -0.94 -2.11
N ASP A 36 -9.70 -2.05 -1.82
CA ASP A 36 -10.34 -3.35 -1.59
C ASP A 36 -11.18 -3.32 -0.30
N GLU A 37 -10.55 -2.96 0.82
CA GLU A 37 -11.21 -2.97 2.13
C GLU A 37 -10.71 -1.81 3.01
N MET A 38 -11.65 -0.98 3.45
CA MET A 38 -11.41 0.06 4.44
C MET A 38 -12.36 -0.15 5.61
N VAL A 39 -12.02 -1.11 6.48
CA VAL A 39 -12.74 -1.31 7.75
C VAL A 39 -12.09 -0.41 8.80
N TYR A 40 -12.50 0.86 8.77
CA TYR A 40 -12.31 1.74 9.89
C TYR A 40 -13.48 1.53 10.86
N GLU A 41 -13.32 0.58 11.80
CA GLU A 41 -14.23 0.43 12.93
C GLU A 41 -14.17 1.70 13.79
N LEU A 42 -15.03 2.68 13.49
CA LEU A 42 -15.38 3.76 14.41
C LEU A 42 -16.21 3.26 15.60
N ALA A 43 -16.60 1.98 15.61
CA ALA A 43 -17.45 1.40 16.62
C ALA A 43 -16.68 1.07 17.91
N GLY A 44 -16.29 2.11 18.64
CA GLY A 44 -16.06 2.01 20.08
C GLY A 44 -14.60 1.94 20.52
N ARG A 45 -13.99 3.12 20.67
CA ARG A 45 -13.03 3.50 21.73
C ARG A 45 -11.52 3.24 21.57
N THR A 46 -11.03 2.68 20.46
CA THR A 46 -9.56 2.70 20.22
C THR A 46 -9.24 2.82 18.73
N PRO A 47 -8.69 3.96 18.26
CA PRO A 47 -8.23 4.14 16.87
C PRO A 47 -7.20 3.10 16.40
N GLU A 48 -6.64 2.34 17.34
CA GLU A 48 -5.55 1.39 17.16
C GLU A 48 -6.01 0.00 16.67
N SER A 49 -7.30 -0.33 16.74
CA SER A 49 -7.82 -1.64 16.32
C SER A 49 -8.30 -1.71 14.88
N GLY A 50 -8.34 -0.58 14.16
CA GLY A 50 -8.80 -0.51 12.77
C GLY A 50 -7.92 -1.32 11.82
N LYS A 51 -8.46 -1.69 10.65
CA LYS A 51 -7.74 -2.38 9.57
C LYS A 51 -7.80 -1.58 8.28
N GLN A 52 -6.72 -1.62 7.51
CA GLN A 52 -6.63 -0.92 6.23
C GLN A 52 -6.00 -1.85 5.19
N ALA A 53 -6.73 -2.10 4.09
CA ALA A 53 -6.22 -2.85 2.95
C ALA A 53 -6.36 -2.03 1.65
N ILE A 54 -5.25 -1.87 0.94
CA ILE A 54 -5.21 -1.15 -0.33
C ILE A 54 -4.64 -2.08 -1.39
N LYS A 55 -5.30 -2.23 -2.53
CA LYS A 55 -4.83 -3.06 -3.64
C LYS A 55 -4.30 -2.18 -4.77
N PHE A 56 -3.02 -2.28 -5.05
CA PHE A 56 -2.37 -1.65 -6.20
C PHE A 56 -2.42 -2.60 -7.39
N VAL A 57 -2.84 -2.07 -8.54
CA VAL A 57 -2.92 -2.84 -9.78
C VAL A 57 -1.76 -2.51 -10.71
N SER A 58 -1.42 -1.21 -10.84
CA SER A 58 -0.32 -0.75 -11.71
C SER A 58 0.21 0.63 -11.30
N GLY A 59 1.36 1.00 -11.85
CA GLY A 59 2.01 2.29 -11.63
C GLY A 59 2.89 2.35 -10.38
N VAL A 60 3.25 3.57 -9.97
CA VAL A 60 4.12 3.84 -8.83
C VAL A 60 3.35 4.54 -7.72
N PHE A 61 3.60 4.14 -6.48
CA PHE A 61 2.99 4.72 -5.30
C PHE A 61 4.00 5.00 -4.19
N SER A 62 3.63 5.91 -3.30
CA SER A 62 4.27 6.09 -2.00
C SER A 62 3.22 6.05 -0.90
N TYR A 63 3.48 5.24 0.11
CA TYR A 63 2.65 5.14 1.30
C TYR A 63 3.43 5.58 2.53
N VAL A 64 2.77 6.35 3.39
CA VAL A 64 3.28 6.77 4.69
C VAL A 64 2.26 6.35 5.74
N SER A 65 2.67 5.53 6.70
CA SER A 65 1.80 5.04 7.76
C SER A 65 1.21 6.15 8.63
N GLY A 66 -0.08 6.01 8.89
CA GLY A 66 -0.81 6.75 9.90
C GLY A 66 -0.80 6.05 11.26
N LYS A 67 -1.80 6.34 12.08
CA LYS A 67 -1.94 5.85 13.45
C LYS A 67 -2.08 4.33 13.50
N ILE A 68 -2.87 3.72 12.62
CA ILE A 68 -3.11 2.26 12.64
C ILE A 68 -1.81 1.49 12.44
N GLY A 69 -1.07 1.78 11.37
CA GLY A 69 0.18 1.08 11.06
C GLY A 69 1.29 1.30 12.09
N LYS A 70 1.21 2.39 12.89
CA LYS A 70 2.14 2.66 13.98
C LYS A 70 1.76 1.93 15.27
N SER A 71 0.46 1.86 15.60
CA SER A 71 -0.02 1.20 16.83
C SER A 71 -0.10 -0.32 16.68
N VAL A 72 -0.71 -0.82 15.60
CA VAL A 72 -0.83 -2.26 15.32
C VAL A 72 -0.23 -2.55 13.95
N ARG A 73 1.05 -2.91 13.99
CA ARG A 73 1.92 -3.12 12.82
C ARG A 73 1.45 -4.20 11.83
N THR A 74 0.46 -5.03 12.19
CA THR A 74 -0.13 -6.08 11.35
C THR A 74 -1.43 -5.67 10.67
N ASN A 75 -1.95 -4.47 10.95
CA ASN A 75 -3.30 -4.07 10.53
C ASN A 75 -3.36 -3.25 9.23
N VAL A 76 -2.21 -2.98 8.62
CA VAL A 76 -2.13 -2.28 7.33
C VAL A 76 -1.50 -3.22 6.31
N ALA A 77 -2.23 -3.49 5.23
CA ALA A 77 -1.79 -4.32 4.11
C ALA A 77 -1.88 -3.54 2.80
N LEU A 78 -0.79 -3.55 2.03
CA LEU A 78 -0.78 -3.13 0.63
C LEU A 78 -0.69 -4.40 -0.23
N ASN A 79 -1.70 -4.67 -1.03
CA ASN A 79 -1.75 -5.83 -1.92
C ASN A 79 -1.29 -5.42 -3.32
N THR A 80 -0.45 -6.23 -3.93
CA THR A 80 -0.05 -6.13 -5.34
C THR A 80 -0.38 -7.46 -6.04
N PRO A 81 -0.31 -7.54 -7.38
CA PRO A 81 -0.54 -8.80 -8.09
C PRO A 81 0.42 -9.94 -7.68
N VAL A 82 1.57 -9.61 -7.09
CA VAL A 82 2.64 -10.59 -6.79
C VAL A 82 2.88 -10.82 -5.29
N ALA A 83 2.44 -9.90 -4.42
CA ALA A 83 2.73 -9.96 -2.99
C ALA A 83 1.74 -9.14 -2.15
N THR A 84 1.58 -9.55 -0.89
CA THR A 84 1.01 -8.72 0.18
C THR A 84 2.15 -8.09 0.98
N ILE A 85 2.06 -6.78 1.21
CA ILE A 85 3.03 -6.01 1.97
C ILE A 85 2.37 -5.56 3.27
N GLY A 86 2.78 -6.19 4.38
CA GLY A 86 2.45 -5.76 5.73
C GLY A 86 3.25 -4.52 6.12
N ILE A 87 2.56 -3.46 6.54
CA ILE A 87 3.18 -2.16 6.86
C ILE A 87 3.29 -1.97 8.37
N ARG A 88 4.52 -1.82 8.85
CA ARG A 88 4.87 -1.75 10.28
C ARG A 88 5.40 -0.37 10.69
N GLY A 89 4.59 0.68 10.48
CA GLY A 89 4.96 2.06 10.78
C GLY A 89 6.04 2.58 9.84
N THR A 90 5.72 2.60 8.54
CA THR A 90 6.72 2.65 7.47
C THR A 90 6.46 3.82 6.52
N ARG A 91 7.54 4.31 5.92
CA ARG A 91 7.48 5.05 4.66
C ARG A 91 8.02 4.17 3.54
N VAL A 92 7.16 3.80 2.60
CA VAL A 92 7.51 2.92 1.47
C VAL A 92 7.16 3.58 0.14
N VAL A 93 8.00 3.32 -0.86
CA VAL A 93 7.71 3.58 -2.27
C VAL A 93 7.67 2.23 -2.97
N GLY A 94 6.66 1.98 -3.78
CA GLY A 94 6.52 0.73 -4.50
C GLY A 94 5.96 0.94 -5.90
N GLY A 95 6.15 -0.03 -6.78
CA GLY A 95 5.58 0.01 -8.11
C GLY A 95 6.17 -1.06 -9.02
N GLU A 96 5.68 -1.07 -10.25
CA GLU A 96 6.20 -1.97 -11.28
C GLU A 96 7.68 -1.68 -11.56
N LEU A 97 8.47 -2.73 -11.61
CA LEU A 97 9.89 -2.71 -11.93
C LEU A 97 10.10 -3.40 -13.27
N THR A 98 10.31 -2.60 -14.32
CA THR A 98 10.46 -3.13 -15.69
C THR A 98 11.91 -3.23 -16.14
N ILE A 99 12.81 -2.43 -15.55
CA ILE A 99 14.22 -2.39 -15.95
C ILE A 99 14.92 -3.67 -15.45
N GLY A 100 15.53 -4.42 -16.38
CA GLY A 100 16.27 -5.63 -16.08
C GLY A 100 15.41 -6.86 -15.80
N MET A 101 14.10 -6.78 -16.06
CA MET A 101 13.14 -7.87 -15.83
C MET A 101 12.64 -8.46 -17.15
N ALA A 102 12.29 -9.74 -17.14
CA ALA A 102 11.76 -10.41 -18.32
C ALA A 102 10.35 -9.88 -18.66
N PRO A 103 10.03 -9.69 -19.95
CA PRO A 103 8.70 -9.25 -20.35
C PRO A 103 7.65 -10.33 -20.04
N GLY A 104 6.40 -9.89 -19.82
CA GLY A 104 5.24 -10.77 -19.65
C GLY A 104 4.96 -11.21 -18.21
N ASN A 105 5.89 -10.97 -17.27
CA ASN A 105 5.65 -11.20 -15.86
C ASN A 105 5.64 -9.87 -15.09
N PRO A 106 4.66 -9.63 -14.21
CA PRO A 106 4.70 -8.46 -13.35
C PRO A 106 5.85 -8.60 -12.35
N HIS A 107 6.71 -7.60 -12.31
CA HIS A 107 7.77 -7.47 -11.31
C HIS A 107 7.52 -6.18 -10.53
N TYR A 108 7.71 -6.24 -9.21
CA TYR A 108 7.49 -5.10 -8.32
C TYR A 108 8.75 -4.82 -7.50
N GLY A 109 9.13 -3.55 -7.43
CA GLY A 109 10.19 -3.06 -6.55
C GLY A 109 9.61 -2.32 -5.36
N PHE A 110 10.24 -2.46 -4.20
CA PHE A 110 9.89 -1.73 -2.99
C PHE A 110 11.13 -1.06 -2.41
N GLN A 111 11.03 0.24 -2.13
CA GLN A 111 12.03 1.01 -1.41
C GLN A 111 11.46 1.40 -0.05
N ILE A 112 12.06 0.88 1.01
CA ILE A 112 11.77 1.26 2.38
C ILE A 112 12.62 2.49 2.69
N ARG A 113 12.00 3.56 3.16
CA ARG A 113 12.69 4.79 3.54
C ARG A 113 12.77 4.96 5.06
N GLU A 114 11.87 4.32 5.78
CA GLU A 114 11.76 4.36 7.23
C GLU A 114 10.89 3.19 7.69
N GLY A 115 11.23 2.58 8.83
CA GLY A 115 10.48 1.47 9.40
C GLY A 115 10.79 0.14 8.72
N ALA A 116 9.88 -0.82 8.83
CA ALA A 116 10.04 -2.13 8.23
C ALA A 116 8.80 -2.55 7.44
N VAL A 117 8.96 -3.41 6.45
CA VAL A 117 7.84 -4.08 5.77
C VAL A 117 7.99 -5.58 5.85
N GLU A 118 6.86 -6.27 5.90
CA GLU A 118 6.79 -7.71 5.74
C GLU A 118 6.24 -7.99 4.34
N ILE A 119 7.00 -8.68 3.50
CA ILE A 119 6.61 -9.06 2.15
C ILE A 119 6.23 -10.53 2.17
N ILE A 120 4.96 -10.81 1.90
CA ILE A 120 4.39 -12.15 1.87
C ILE A 120 4.08 -12.49 0.42
N THR A 121 4.68 -13.56 -0.06
CA THR A 121 4.51 -14.11 -1.40
C THR A 121 4.12 -15.58 -1.30
N PRO A 122 3.60 -16.20 -2.39
CA PRO A 122 3.38 -17.65 -2.42
C PRO A 122 4.65 -18.47 -2.13
N GLN A 123 5.83 -17.91 -2.41
CA GLN A 123 7.12 -18.58 -2.22
C GLN A 123 7.67 -18.44 -0.79
N GLY A 124 7.11 -17.55 0.01
CA GLY A 124 7.55 -17.31 1.38
C GLY A 124 7.41 -15.87 1.83
N LEU A 125 8.00 -15.62 2.99
CA LEU A 125 7.93 -14.35 3.73
C LEU A 125 9.32 -13.78 3.91
N VAL A 126 9.47 -12.49 3.63
CA VAL A 126 10.71 -11.73 3.85
C VAL A 126 10.37 -10.46 4.62
N ILE A 127 11.15 -10.15 5.65
CA ILE A 127 11.09 -8.86 6.36
C ILE A 127 12.22 -7.99 5.85
N LEU A 128 11.92 -6.74 5.53
CA LEU A 128 12.89 -5.72 5.13
C LEU A 128 12.82 -4.55 6.12
N ASP A 129 13.97 -4.12 6.65
CA ASP A 129 14.14 -3.00 7.59
C ASP A 129 15.21 -2.00 7.14
#